data_AF-A0A3M2EF98-F1
#
_entry.id   AF-A0A3M2EF98-F1
#
_cell.length_a   1.000
_cell.length_b   1.000
_cell.length_c   1.000
_cell.angle_alpha   90.00
_cell.angle_beta   90.00
_cell.angle_gamma   90.00
#
_symmetry.space_group_name_H-M   'P 1'
#
loop_
_entity.id
_entity.type
_entity.pdbx_description
1 polymer ?
#
loop_
_entity_poly.entity_id
_entity_poly.type
_entity_poly.pdbx_seq_one_letter_code
_entity_poly.pdbx_strand_id
1 'polypeptide(L)'
;GFAAEGWLRHDGDGAGQAEAAARPGAVPGRGTARVAPPGGPAVRLVWGRKLLSSGPPDCEGADILVTVADGGRGPCLVIDRETLRARAPLAVWPERSGGWRVVGARDAAAGRVWSGQAPRTARRRQ
;
A
#
# COMPACT_ATOMS: atom_id res chain seq x y z
N GLY A 1 -13.04 12.77 -7.92
CA GLY A 1 -13.05 13.17 -6.50
C GLY A 1 -11.73 13.80 -6.12
N PHE A 2 -11.74 15.05 -5.65
CA PHE A 2 -10.59 15.94 -5.39
C PHE A 2 -9.27 15.25 -4.95
N ALA A 3 -9.34 14.27 -4.05
CA ALA A 3 -8.16 13.55 -3.55
C ALA A 3 -7.29 12.92 -4.65
N ALA A 4 -7.87 12.19 -5.62
CA ALA A 4 -7.06 11.47 -6.61
C ALA A 4 -6.36 12.43 -7.60
N GLU A 5 -6.95 13.59 -7.89
CA GLU A 5 -6.34 14.58 -8.78
C GLU A 5 -5.15 15.26 -8.09
N GLY A 6 -5.25 15.52 -6.79
CA GLY A 6 -4.14 15.99 -5.99
C GLY A 6 -2.96 15.02 -6.02
N TRP A 7 -3.21 13.72 -5.83
CA TRP A 7 -2.17 12.70 -5.87
C TRP A 7 -1.48 12.65 -7.22
N LEU A 8 -2.25 12.52 -8.30
CA LEU A 8 -1.70 12.50 -9.67
C LEU A 8 -0.79 13.71 -9.91
N ARG A 9 -1.29 14.92 -9.64
CA ARG A 9 -0.53 16.16 -9.86
C ARG A 9 0.74 16.23 -9.01
N HIS A 10 0.65 15.89 -7.72
CA HIS A 10 1.80 15.94 -6.80
C HIS A 10 2.84 14.86 -7.11
N ASP A 11 2.42 13.76 -7.73
CA ASP A 11 3.30 12.68 -8.21
C ASP A 11 3.84 12.96 -9.62
N GLY A 12 3.59 14.15 -10.19
CA GLY A 12 4.06 14.57 -11.50
C GLY A 12 3.29 13.98 -12.68
N ASP A 13 2.11 13.42 -12.41
CA ASP A 13 1.23 12.85 -13.40
C ASP A 13 0.22 13.90 -13.91
N GLY A 14 0.33 14.23 -15.21
CA GLY A 14 -0.52 15.22 -15.87
C GLY A 14 -1.90 14.71 -16.25
N ALA A 15 -2.19 13.42 -16.09
CA ALA A 15 -3.46 12.83 -16.52
C ALA A 15 -4.64 13.26 -15.64
N GLY A 16 -5.81 13.41 -16.26
CA GLY A 16 -7.07 13.53 -15.53
C GLY A 16 -7.46 12.22 -14.84
N GLN A 17 -8.34 12.26 -13.83
CA GLN A 17 -8.73 11.03 -13.11
C GLN A 17 -9.33 9.96 -14.00
N ALA A 18 -10.18 10.34 -14.96
CA ALA A 18 -10.81 9.40 -15.88
C ALA A 18 -9.77 8.74 -16.80
N GLU A 19 -8.78 9.50 -17.25
CA GLU A 19 -7.67 9.01 -18.06
C GLU A 19 -6.76 8.07 -17.26
N ALA A 20 -6.38 8.45 -16.04
CA ALA A 20 -5.57 7.62 -15.16
C ALA A 20 -6.29 6.31 -14.78
N ALA A 21 -7.61 6.36 -14.54
CA ALA A 21 -8.43 5.19 -14.25
C ALA A 21 -8.60 4.26 -15.46
N ALA A 22 -8.49 4.77 -16.68
CA ALA A 22 -8.56 3.99 -17.91
C ALA A 22 -7.25 3.30 -18.29
N ARG A 23 -6.16 3.49 -17.54
CA ARG A 23 -4.88 2.87 -17.82
C ARG A 23 -4.97 1.34 -17.79
N PRO A 24 -4.30 0.65 -18.73
CA PRO A 24 -4.27 -0.80 -18.73
C PRO A 24 -3.58 -1.33 -17.47
N GLY A 25 -3.95 -2.56 -17.10
CA GLY A 25 -3.37 -3.25 -15.94
C GLY A 25 -4.19 -3.14 -14.66
N ALA A 26 -5.25 -2.33 -14.61
CA ALA A 26 -6.20 -2.32 -13.49
C ALA A 26 -7.52 -3.00 -13.89
N VAL A 27 -7.92 -4.02 -13.12
CA VAL A 27 -9.18 -4.75 -13.29
C VAL A 27 -10.02 -4.55 -12.03
N PRO A 28 -11.04 -3.67 -12.06
CA PRO A 28 -11.90 -3.43 -10.92
C PRO A 28 -12.84 -4.62 -10.68
N GLY A 29 -13.08 -4.91 -9.40
CA GLY A 29 -14.09 -5.85 -8.93
C GLY A 29 -15.03 -5.18 -7.91
N ARG A 30 -16.04 -5.91 -7.44
CA ARG A 30 -17.00 -5.38 -6.47
C ARG A 30 -16.37 -5.26 -5.08
N GLY A 31 -15.79 -4.10 -4.79
CA GLY A 31 -15.06 -3.87 -3.53
C GLY A 31 -13.65 -4.43 -3.51
N THR A 32 -13.10 -4.70 -4.70
CA THR A 32 -11.72 -5.14 -4.91
C THR A 32 -11.18 -4.54 -6.20
N ALA A 33 -9.87 -4.61 -6.39
CA ALA A 33 -9.26 -4.46 -7.70
C ALA A 33 -8.03 -5.36 -7.78
N ARG A 34 -7.70 -5.81 -8.99
CA ARG A 34 -6.37 -6.36 -9.30
C ARG A 34 -5.64 -5.36 -10.16
N VAL A 35 -4.39 -5.09 -9.83
CA VAL A 35 -3.54 -4.15 -10.56
C VAL A 35 -2.24 -4.85 -10.90
N ALA A 36 -1.86 -4.90 -12.17
CA ALA A 36 -0.61 -5.47 -12.66
C ALA A 36 0.00 -4.48 -13.65
N PRO A 37 0.80 -3.50 -13.18
CA PRO A 37 1.47 -2.58 -14.06
C PRO A 37 2.54 -3.33 -14.88
N PRO A 38 2.83 -2.92 -16.12
CA PRO A 38 3.88 -3.54 -16.92
C PRO A 38 5.23 -3.58 -16.19
N GLY A 39 5.78 -4.78 -16.00
CA GLY A 39 7.05 -4.98 -15.30
C GLY A 39 7.03 -4.73 -13.79
N GLY A 40 5.85 -4.50 -13.19
CA GLY A 40 5.69 -4.35 -11.74
C GLY A 40 4.94 -5.51 -11.09
N PRO A 41 4.77 -5.48 -9.75
CA PRO A 41 4.09 -6.55 -9.02
C PRO A 41 2.60 -6.64 -9.33
N ALA A 42 2.06 -7.84 -9.28
CA ALA A 42 0.63 -8.05 -9.16
C ALA A 42 0.16 -7.60 -7.77
N VAL A 43 -0.76 -6.65 -7.74
CA VAL A 43 -1.35 -6.07 -6.53
C VAL A 43 -2.82 -6.43 -6.47
N ARG A 44 -3.26 -6.92 -5.31
CA ARG A 44 -4.67 -7.07 -4.98
C ARG A 44 -5.07 -6.00 -3.97
N LEU A 45 -6.14 -5.28 -4.26
CA LEU A 45 -6.75 -4.33 -3.36
C LEU A 45 -8.10 -4.88 -2.87
N VAL A 46 -8.37 -4.81 -1.57
CA VAL A 46 -9.64 -5.25 -0.97
C VAL A 46 -10.16 -4.19 0.01
N TRP A 47 -11.36 -3.67 -0.26
CA TRP A 47 -12.01 -2.67 0.60
C TRP A 47 -13.52 -2.89 0.80
N GLY A 48 -14.12 -3.85 0.09
CA GLY A 48 -15.55 -4.12 0.15
C GLY A 48 -15.97 -4.69 1.50
N ARG A 49 -16.86 -3.99 2.22
CA ARG A 49 -17.38 -4.40 3.53
C ARG A 49 -17.88 -5.85 3.58
N LYS A 50 -18.61 -6.30 2.55
CA LYS A 50 -19.14 -7.67 2.46
C LYS A 50 -18.04 -8.73 2.38
N LEU A 51 -16.93 -8.43 1.70
CA LEU A 51 -15.80 -9.35 1.60
C LEU A 51 -15.06 -9.42 2.93
N LEU A 52 -14.85 -8.26 3.55
CA LEU A 52 -14.13 -8.16 4.82
C LEU A 52 -14.93 -8.73 6.00
N SER A 53 -16.27 -8.79 5.93
CA SER A 53 -17.09 -9.46 6.95
C SER A 53 -16.91 -10.98 6.97
N SER A 54 -16.36 -11.58 5.91
CA SER A 54 -16.09 -13.02 5.83
C SER A 54 -14.72 -13.41 6.41
N GLY A 55 -13.95 -12.43 6.88
CA GLY A 55 -12.63 -12.62 7.48
C GLY A 55 -11.50 -11.91 6.71
N PRO A 56 -10.24 -12.09 7.14
CA PRO A 56 -9.09 -11.46 6.51
C PRO A 56 -8.93 -11.91 5.04
N PRO A 57 -8.75 -10.97 4.11
CA PRO A 57 -8.53 -11.31 2.71
C PRO A 57 -7.21 -12.05 2.53
N ASP A 58 -7.14 -12.89 1.51
CA ASP A 58 -5.93 -13.59 1.10
C ASP A 58 -5.27 -12.94 -0.12
N CYS A 59 -4.06 -13.40 -0.46
CA CYS A 59 -3.30 -12.84 -1.58
C CYS A 59 -3.93 -13.14 -2.96
N GLU A 60 -4.61 -14.28 -3.12
CA GLU A 60 -5.12 -14.78 -4.41
C GLU A 60 -4.07 -14.71 -5.55
N GLY A 61 -2.82 -15.09 -5.24
CA GLY A 61 -1.72 -15.08 -6.20
C GLY A 61 -1.14 -13.69 -6.51
N ALA A 62 -1.56 -12.63 -5.81
CA ALA A 62 -0.88 -11.34 -5.88
C ALA A 62 0.44 -11.37 -5.11
N ASP A 63 1.39 -10.56 -5.57
CA ASP A 63 2.66 -10.32 -4.87
C ASP A 63 2.47 -9.38 -3.67
N ILE A 64 1.47 -8.49 -3.74
CA ILE A 64 1.13 -7.51 -2.71
C ILE A 64 -0.39 -7.50 -2.50
N LEU A 65 -0.82 -7.59 -1.24
CA LEU A 65 -2.21 -7.40 -0.82
C LEU A 65 -2.34 -6.07 -0.06
N VAL A 66 -3.19 -5.17 -0.54
CA VAL A 66 -3.54 -3.93 0.16
C VAL A 66 -4.99 -4.02 0.65
N THR A 67 -5.21 -3.79 1.95
CA THR A 67 -6.54 -3.89 2.55
C THR A 67 -6.81 -2.86 3.63
N VAL A 68 -8.08 -2.51 3.81
CA VAL A 68 -8.56 -1.62 4.89
C VAL A 68 -9.03 -2.40 6.14
N ALA A 69 -8.96 -3.74 6.10
CA ALA A 69 -9.10 -4.57 7.30
C ALA A 69 -7.76 -4.68 8.05
N ASP A 70 -7.82 -5.21 9.28
CA ASP A 70 -6.62 -5.65 9.98
C ASP A 70 -6.24 -7.05 9.50
N GLY A 71 -4.95 -7.26 9.21
CA GLY A 71 -4.41 -8.52 8.74
C GLY A 71 -4.69 -8.85 7.27
N GLY A 72 -4.22 -10.04 6.90
CA GLY A 72 -4.32 -10.64 5.58
C GLY A 72 -3.64 -12.01 5.61
N ARG A 73 -3.85 -12.84 4.59
CA ARG A 73 -3.34 -14.23 4.56
C ARG A 73 -2.59 -14.56 3.28
N GLY A 74 -1.55 -15.39 3.39
CA GLY A 74 -0.82 -15.96 2.25
C GLY A 74 0.62 -15.45 2.12
N PRO A 75 1.35 -15.91 1.09
CA PRO A 75 2.79 -15.69 0.95
C PRO A 75 3.18 -14.33 0.33
N CYS A 76 2.29 -13.33 0.35
CA CYS A 76 2.50 -12.01 -0.25
C CYS A 76 2.87 -10.94 0.78
N LEU A 77 3.31 -9.77 0.32
CA LEU A 77 3.41 -8.60 1.17
C LEU A 77 2.00 -8.09 1.51
N VAL A 78 1.62 -8.16 2.78
CA VAL A 78 0.36 -7.60 3.28
C VAL A 78 0.57 -6.17 3.76
N ILE A 79 -0.17 -5.24 3.18
CA ILE A 79 -0.27 -3.83 3.58
C ILE A 79 -1.71 -3.63 4.08
N ASP A 80 -1.90 -3.78 5.38
CA ASP A 80 -3.19 -3.71 6.03
C ASP A 80 -3.45 -2.36 6.73
N ARG A 81 -4.61 -2.26 7.40
CA ARG A 81 -4.98 -1.04 8.12
C ARG A 81 -3.99 -0.67 9.22
N GLU A 82 -3.46 -1.64 9.96
CA GLU A 82 -2.48 -1.39 11.01
C GLU A 82 -1.18 -0.82 10.42
N THR A 83 -0.67 -1.44 9.37
CA THR A 83 0.53 -1.01 8.65
C THR A 83 0.36 0.41 8.11
N LEU A 84 -0.77 0.71 7.46
CA LEU A 84 -1.06 2.04 6.93
C LEU A 84 -1.20 3.09 8.04
N ARG A 85 -1.88 2.76 9.15
CA ARG A 85 -1.99 3.66 10.32
C ARG A 85 -0.66 3.96 10.96
N ALA A 86 0.26 3.01 10.99
CA ALA A 86 1.56 3.18 11.61
C ALA A 86 2.56 3.91 10.70
N ARG A 87 2.51 3.69 9.37
CA ARG A 87 3.66 3.98 8.51
C ARG A 87 3.36 4.79 7.24
N ALA A 88 2.09 4.89 6.83
CA ALA A 88 1.72 5.51 5.55
C ALA A 88 2.10 7.02 5.43
N PRO A 89 2.27 7.53 4.19
CA PRO A 89 2.34 6.78 2.93
C PRO A 89 3.57 5.85 2.86
N LEU A 90 3.48 4.80 2.03
CA LEU A 90 4.51 3.77 1.89
C LEU A 90 5.14 3.80 0.51
N ALA A 91 6.44 3.60 0.44
CA ALA A 91 7.14 3.24 -0.78
C ALA A 91 7.64 1.80 -0.67
N VAL A 92 7.47 1.04 -1.76
CA VAL A 92 7.73 -0.40 -1.82
C VAL A 92 8.66 -0.68 -2.98
N TRP A 93 9.76 -1.40 -2.72
CA TRP A 93 10.73 -1.81 -3.74
C TRP A 93 10.98 -3.31 -3.66
N PRO A 94 11.12 -4.00 -4.80
CA PRO A 94 11.59 -5.39 -4.79
C PRO A 94 13.06 -5.42 -4.34
N GLU A 95 13.43 -6.42 -3.54
CA GLU A 95 14.84 -6.68 -3.20
C GLU A 95 15.46 -7.75 -4.11
N ARG A 96 16.78 -7.65 -4.33
CA ARG A 96 17.51 -8.60 -5.18
C ARG A 96 17.53 -10.02 -4.61
N SER A 97 17.49 -10.17 -3.28
CA SER A 97 17.45 -11.46 -2.58
C SER A 97 16.07 -12.13 -2.60
N GLY A 98 15.08 -11.51 -3.23
CA GLY A 98 13.68 -11.85 -3.05
C GLY A 98 13.05 -11.08 -1.88
N GLY A 99 11.76 -10.80 -1.99
CA GLY A 99 11.00 -10.03 -1.01
C GLY A 99 10.92 -8.53 -1.30
N TRP A 100 10.45 -7.77 -0.32
CA TRP A 100 10.06 -6.37 -0.47
C TRP A 100 10.68 -5.49 0.61
N ARG A 101 11.32 -4.40 0.17
CA ARG A 101 11.70 -3.29 1.05
C ARG A 101 10.54 -2.31 1.14
N VAL A 102 10.02 -2.10 2.35
CA VAL A 102 8.92 -1.17 2.61
C VAL A 102 9.41 -0.03 3.49
N VAL A 103 9.35 1.21 2.99
CA VAL A 103 9.71 2.42 3.76
C VAL A 103 8.46 3.29 3.90
N GLY A 104 8.08 3.59 5.15
CA GLY A 104 7.00 4.52 5.44
C GLY A 104 7.52 5.95 5.62
N ALA A 105 6.73 6.94 5.20
CA ALA A 105 7.06 8.34 5.42
C ALA A 105 7.17 8.68 6.92
N ARG A 106 6.37 8.03 7.77
CA ARG A 106 6.48 8.18 9.23
C ARG A 106 7.78 7.59 9.77
N ASP A 107 8.31 6.54 9.15
CA ASP A 107 9.62 5.98 9.54
C ASP A 107 10.74 6.97 9.20
N ALA A 108 10.68 7.60 8.01
CA ALA A 108 11.66 8.58 7.55
C ALA A 108 11.58 9.94 8.29
N ALA A 109 10.44 10.24 8.89
CA ALA A 109 10.22 11.42 9.71
C ALA A 109 10.52 11.19 11.21
N ALA A 110 10.69 9.93 11.62
CA ALA A 110 11.01 9.58 13.00
C ALA A 110 12.34 10.24 13.40
N GLY A 111 12.35 10.95 14.53
CA GLY A 111 13.53 11.67 15.03
C GLY A 111 13.66 13.12 14.53
N ARG A 112 12.78 13.59 13.64
CA ARG A 112 12.68 15.04 13.36
C ARG A 112 11.96 15.74 14.51
N VAL A 113 12.50 16.85 15.00
CA VAL A 113 11.95 17.58 16.16
C VAL A 113 10.51 18.09 15.96
N TRP A 114 10.07 18.22 14.71
CA TRP A 114 8.72 18.70 14.36
C TRP A 114 7.75 17.60 13.94
N SER A 115 8.12 16.31 13.98
CA SER A 115 7.22 15.23 13.58
C SER A 115 6.24 14.81 14.68
N GLY A 116 6.35 15.37 15.90
CA GLY A 116 5.50 15.04 17.05
C GLY A 116 5.68 13.60 17.56
N GLN A 117 6.61 12.84 16.97
CA GLN A 117 6.90 11.45 17.33
C GLN A 117 8.15 11.42 18.19
N ALA A 118 8.04 10.84 19.38
CA ALA A 118 9.21 10.62 20.24
C ALA A 118 10.27 9.79 19.48
N PRO A 119 11.56 10.09 19.60
CA PRO A 119 12.61 9.28 19.00
C PRO A 119 12.47 7.83 19.45
N ARG A 120 12.44 6.87 18.52
CA ARG A 120 12.53 5.45 18.88
C ARG A 120 13.91 5.22 19.47
N THR A 121 14.02 5.19 20.80
CA THR A 121 15.26 4.82 21.48
C THR A 121 15.68 3.45 20.98
N ALA A 122 16.81 3.39 20.28
CA ALA A 122 17.39 2.14 19.83
C ALA A 122 17.66 1.26 21.06
N ARG A 123 16.94 0.14 21.21
CA ARG A 123 17.35 -0.92 22.14
C ARG A 123 18.70 -1.44 21.62
N ARG A 124 19.79 -1.07 22.29
CA ARG A 124 21.08 -1.74 22.14
C ARG A 124 20.84 -3.22 22.44
N ARG A 125 21.02 -4.08 21.43
CA ARG A 125 21.20 -5.51 21.66
C ARG A 125 22.53 -5.67 22.39
N GLN A 126 22.49 -6.28 23.57
CA GLN A 126 23.69 -6.82 24.23
C GLN A 126 24.04 -8.15 23.59
#